data_AF-A0A7V7CXC8-F1
#
_entry.id   AF-A0A7V7CXC8-F1
#
_cell.length_a   1.000
_cell.length_b   1.000
_cell.length_c   1.000
_cell.angle_alpha   90.00
_cell.angle_beta   90.00
_cell.angle_gamma   90.00
#
_symmetry.space_group_name_H-M   'P 1'
#
loop_
_entity.id
_entity.type
_entity.pdbx_description
1 polymer ?
#
loop_
_entity_poly.entity_id
_entity_poly.type
_entity_poly.pdbx_seq_one_letter_code
_entity_poly.pdbx_strand_id
1 'polypeptide(L)' 'MTHQLERLTPERHGIHIALAYATADNFTGSPVYRPEAGAWLHEDGARLLEKSVAMADQLGLDILVL' A
#
# COMPACT_ATOMS: atom_id res chain seq x y z
N MET A 1 19.06 15.59 0.95
CA MET A 1 17.67 15.57 0.44
C MET A 1 16.84 14.90 1.50
N THR A 2 15.80 15.57 2.02
CA THR A 2 14.90 14.96 3.00
C THR A 2 13.87 14.18 2.21
N HIS A 3 13.98 12.86 2.21
CA HIS A 3 13.04 11.99 1.51
C HIS A 3 11.77 11.86 2.34
N GLN A 4 10.67 12.48 1.89
CA GLN A 4 9.42 12.49 2.63
C GLN A 4 8.66 11.18 2.40
N LEU A 5 8.16 10.60 3.48
CA LEU A 5 7.27 9.45 3.44
C LEU A 5 5.83 9.92 3.37
N GLU A 6 5.05 9.30 2.49
CA GLU A 6 3.62 9.50 2.34
C GLU A 6 2.86 8.27 2.83
N ARG A 7 1.77 8.49 3.58
CA ARG A 7 0.90 7.41 4.02
C ARG A 7 -0.02 7.02 2.88
N LEU A 8 -0.04 5.73 2.55
CA LEU A 8 -1.00 5.19 1.63
C LEU A 8 -2.36 4.98 2.31
N THR A 9 -3.43 5.33 1.61
CA THR A 9 -4.82 5.05 2.00
C THR A 9 -5.63 4.62 0.78
N PRO A 10 -6.61 3.72 0.94
CA PRO A 10 -7.48 3.28 -0.15
C PRO A 10 -8.17 4.45 -0.86
N GLU A 11 -8.69 5.41 -0.10
CA GLU A 11 -9.52 6.49 -0.62
C GLU A 11 -8.72 7.49 -1.45
N ARG A 12 -7.47 7.77 -1.06
CA ARG A 12 -6.62 8.75 -1.77
C ARG A 12 -5.95 8.13 -2.99
N HIS A 13 -5.63 6.85 -2.95
CA HIS A 13 -4.76 6.23 -3.96
C HIS A 13 -5.51 5.26 -4.89
N GLY A 14 -6.78 4.90 -4.60
CA GLY A 14 -7.52 3.94 -5.41
C GLY A 14 -6.90 2.54 -5.36
N ILE A 15 -6.50 2.10 -4.17
CA ILE A 15 -5.83 0.81 -3.94
C ILE A 15 -6.53 0.03 -2.83
N HIS A 16 -6.30 -1.27 -2.79
CA HIS A 16 -6.56 -2.10 -1.62
C HIS A 16 -5.28 -2.25 -0.80
N ILE A 17 -5.42 -2.34 0.53
CA ILE A 17 -4.29 -2.54 1.44
C ILE A 17 -4.65 -3.72 2.35
N ALA A 18 -3.84 -4.79 2.31
CA ALA A 18 -4.01 -5.96 3.16
C ALA A 18 -3.38 -5.76 4.55
N LEU A 19 -2.21 -5.11 4.63
CA LEU A 19 -1.37 -5.09 5.83
C LEU A 19 -1.19 -6.52 6.38
N ALA A 20 -0.79 -7.45 5.52
CA ALA A 20 -0.69 -8.89 5.83
C ALA A 20 0.12 -9.14 7.11
N TYR A 21 1.18 -8.35 7.32
CA TYR A 21 2.05 -8.43 8.50
C TYR A 21 1.44 -7.88 9.79
N ALA A 22 0.31 -7.16 9.75
CA ALA A 22 -0.45 -6.78 10.95
C ALA A 22 -1.45 -7.88 11.38
N THR A 23 -1.57 -8.97 10.64
CA THR A 23 -2.49 -10.09 10.92
C THR A 23 -1.74 -11.42 10.98
N ALA A 24 -2.45 -12.53 11.20
CA ALA A 24 -1.87 -13.88 11.08
C ALA A 24 -1.73 -14.35 9.62
N ASP A 25 -2.26 -13.62 8.65
CA ASP A 25 -2.17 -13.93 7.21
C ASP A 25 -0.81 -13.53 6.63
N ASN A 26 0.25 -14.10 7.20
CA ASN A 26 1.61 -13.93 6.71
C ASN A 26 2.45 -15.18 7.00
N PHE A 27 3.67 -15.21 6.47
CA PHE A 27 4.54 -16.38 6.52
C PHE A 27 4.89 -16.86 7.95
N THR A 28 4.74 -16.02 8.98
CA THR A 28 4.98 -16.39 10.38
C THR A 28 3.76 -16.98 11.07
N GLY A 29 2.57 -16.85 10.49
CA GLY A 29 1.30 -17.22 11.13
C GLY A 29 0.95 -16.37 12.36
N SER A 30 1.65 -15.26 12.60
CA SER A 30 1.46 -14.34 13.72
C SER A 30 1.66 -12.89 13.30
N PRO A 31 1.00 -11.90 13.93
CA PRO A 31 1.26 -10.48 13.62
C PRO A 31 2.72 -10.09 13.89
N VAL A 32 3.36 -9.48 12.89
CA VAL A 32 4.71 -8.92 12.98
C VAL A 32 4.65 -7.41 13.23
N TYR A 33 3.66 -6.73 12.64
CA TYR A 33 3.39 -5.30 12.82
C TYR A 33 2.40 -5.05 13.95
N ARG A 34 2.38 -3.80 14.42
CA ARG A 34 1.36 -3.31 15.36
C ARG A 34 -0.01 -3.23 14.67
N PRO A 35 -1.12 -3.37 15.42
CA PRO A 35 -2.47 -3.24 14.86
C PRO A 35 -2.72 -1.90 14.16
N GLU A 36 -2.07 -0.83 14.61
CA GLU A 36 -2.22 0.53 14.06
C GLU A 36 -1.24 0.84 12.92
N ALA A 37 -0.51 -0.16 12.42
CA ALA A 37 0.43 0.01 11.32
C ALA A 37 -0.27 0.58 10.07
N GLY A 38 0.48 1.33 9.28
CA GLY A 38 0.05 1.84 7.98
C GLY A 38 1.04 1.45 6.91
N ALA A 39 0.61 1.49 5.65
CA ALA A 39 1.49 1.40 4.51
C ALA A 39 2.04 2.80 4.19
N TRP A 40 3.35 2.87 3.94
CA TRP A 40 4.04 4.13 3.65
C TRP A 40 4.97 3.92 2.46
N LEU A 41 5.02 4.92 1.58
CA LEU A 41 5.97 4.95 0.48
C LEU A 41 6.76 6.26 0.49
N HIS A 42 7.91 6.22 -0.16
CA HIS A 42 8.56 7.44 -0.62
C HIS A 42 7.60 8.22 -1.54
N GLU A 43 7.60 9.55 -1.47
CA GLU A 43 6.75 10.42 -2.29
C GLU A 43 6.82 10.10 -3.81
N ASP A 44 8.02 9.89 -4.35
CA ASP A 44 8.17 9.46 -5.75
C ASP A 44 7.56 8.08 -6.01
N GLY A 45 7.63 7.19 -5.04
CA GLY A 45 7.00 5.87 -5.11
C GLY A 45 5.48 5.99 -5.12
N ALA A 46 4.90 6.86 -4.29
CA ALA A 46 3.46 7.12 -4.29
C ALA A 46 2.98 7.72 -5.61
N ARG A 47 3.74 8.67 -6.19
CA ARG A 47 3.44 9.24 -7.52
C ARG A 47 3.52 8.19 -8.64
N LEU A 48 4.42 7.23 -8.54
CA LEU A 48 4.49 6.11 -9.50
C LEU A 48 3.36 5.11 -9.27
N LEU A 49 2.96 4.88 -8.01
CA LEU A 49 1.80 4.05 -7.68
C LEU A 49 0.51 4.61 -8.28
N GLU A 50 0.27 5.92 -8.19
CA GLU A 50 -0.90 6.58 -8.82
C GLU A 50 -0.95 6.33 -10.33
N LYS A 51 0.19 6.35 -11.02
CA LYS A 51 0.26 6.02 -12.45
C LYS A 51 -0.07 4.55 -12.71
N SER A 52 0.43 3.65 -11.87
CA SER A 52 0.13 2.22 -11.97
C SER A 52 -1.35 1.95 -11.76
N VAL A 53 -2.00 2.64 -10.80
CA VAL A 53 -3.45 2.55 -10.57
C VAL A 53 -4.22 3.01 -11.80
N ALA A 54 -3.85 4.15 -12.39
CA ALA A 54 -4.48 4.61 -13.62
C ALA A 54 -4.32 3.61 -14.77
N MET A 55 -3.18 2.94 -14.90
CA MET A 55 -2.98 1.90 -15.91
C MET A 55 -3.81 0.64 -15.62
N ALA A 56 -3.92 0.23 -14.36
CA ALA A 56 -4.71 -0.93 -13.94
C ALA A 56 -6.21 -0.72 -14.21
N ASP A 57 -6.71 0.49 -13.93
CA ASP A 57 -8.10 0.87 -14.19
C ASP A 57 -8.47 0.74 -15.68
N GLN A 58 -7.56 1.13 -16.59
CA GLN A 58 -7.78 0.94 -18.04
C GLN A 58 -7.86 -0.54 -18.47
N LEU A 59 -7.41 -1.46 -17.60
CA LEU A 59 -7.49 -2.90 -17.80
C LEU A 59 -8.65 -3.54 -17.01
N GLY A 60 -9.42 -2.76 -16.26
CA GLY A 60 -10.45 -3.26 -15.35
C GLY A 60 -9.86 -4.04 -14.16
N LEU A 61 -8.68 -3.65 -13.68
CA LEU A 61 -7.96 -4.27 -12.58
C LEU A 61 -7.75 -3.28 -11.42
N ASP A 62 -7.71 -3.82 -10.20
CA ASP A 62 -7.37 -3.08 -8.99
C ASP A 62 -5.98 -3.50 -8.47
N ILE A 63 -5.29 -2.59 -7.78
CA ILE A 63 -4.00 -2.86 -7.15
C ILE A 63 -4.19 -3.21 -5.67
N LEU A 64 -3.58 -4.32 -5.24
CA LEU A 64 -3.47 -4.73 -3.83
C LEU A 64 -2.05 -4.55 -3.31
N VAL A 65 -1.91 -3.77 -2.24
CA VAL A 65 -0.67 -3.65 -1.47
C VAL A 65 -0.72 -4.62 -0.29
N LEU A 66 0.31 -5.48 -0.16
CA LEU A 66 0.41 -6.51 0.86
C LEU A 66 1.03 -6.00 2.16
#